data_AF-A0A6N6Q3Y6-F1
#
_entry.id   AF-A0A6N6Q3Y6-F1
#
_cell.length_a   1.000
_cell.length_b   1.000
_cell.length_c   1.000
_cell.angle_alpha   90.00
_cell.angle_beta   90.00
_cell.angle_gamma   90.00
#
_symmetry.space_group_name_H-M   'P 1'
#
loop_
_entity.id
_entity.type
_entity.pdbx_description
1 polymer ?
#
loop_
_entity_poly.entity_id
_entity_poly.type
_entity_poly.pdbx_seq_one_letter_code
_entity_poly.pdbx_strand_id
1 'polypeptide(L)' 'MNNPSRRDFLKTAAVVASSVALVGRSTVAAEAAPKRIRKAIMFATVGVPGTTLEKFKILKEVGFEGVEPMSHMNQDE' A
#
# COMPACT_ATOMS: atom_id res chain seq x y z
N MET A 1 23.36 29.80 -39.83
CA MET A 1 22.38 29.00 -39.07
C MET A 1 21.43 29.95 -38.36
N ASN A 2 20.15 29.96 -38.72
CA ASN A 2 19.18 30.85 -38.06
C ASN A 2 18.84 30.27 -36.69
N ASN A 3 19.03 31.06 -35.64
CA ASN A 3 18.70 30.67 -34.28
C ASN A 3 17.17 30.78 -34.08
N PRO A 4 16.47 29.73 -33.64
CA PRO A 4 15.02 29.80 -33.46
C PRO A 4 14.66 30.85 -32.41
N SER A 5 13.59 31.61 -32.66
CA SER A 5 13.12 32.56 -31.66
C SER A 5 12.53 31.82 -30.46
N ARG A 6 12.50 32.46 -29.28
CA ARG A 6 11.88 31.90 -28.06
C ARG A 6 10.46 31.39 -28.32
N ARG A 7 9.71 32.08 -29.20
CA ARG A 7 8.34 31.71 -29.57
C ARG A 7 8.28 30.42 -30.39
N ASP A 8 9.24 30.21 -31.29
CA ASP A 8 9.31 29.02 -32.13
C ASP A 8 9.74 27.79 -31.30
N PHE A 9 10.64 28.01 -30.34
CA PHE A 9 11.01 27.00 -29.35
C PHE A 9 9.79 26.56 -28.52
N LEU A 10 9.03 27.51 -27.97
CA LEU A 10 7.85 27.21 -27.15
C LEU A 10 6.76 26.46 -27.94
N LYS A 11 6.52 26.83 -29.20
CA LYS A 11 5.56 26.13 -30.06
C LYS A 11 5.97 24.67 -30.30
N THR A 12 7.26 24.46 -30.59
CA THR A 12 7.80 23.12 -30.82
C THR A 12 7.73 22.26 -29.55
N ALA A 13 8.08 22.84 -28.40
CA ALA A 13 8.00 22.17 -27.10
C ALA A 13 6.56 21.79 -26.73
N ALA A 14 5.57 22.66 -27.00
CA ALA A 14 4.17 22.38 -26.73
C ALA A 14 3.62 21.22 -27.57
N VAL A 15 4.00 21.13 -28.85
CA VAL A 15 3.59 20.04 -29.74
C VAL A 15 4.18 18.70 -29.25
N VAL A 16 5.46 18.68 -28.87
CA VAL A 16 6.12 17.47 -28.37
C VAL A 16 5.55 17.03 -27.01
N ALA A 17 5.18 17.95 -26.13
CA ALA A 17 4.57 17.60 -24.84
C ALA A 17 3.18 16.94 -24.99
N SER A 18 2.44 17.27 -26.05
CA SER A 18 1.08 16.75 -26.27
C SER A 18 1.04 15.27 -26.65
N SER A 19 2.12 14.71 -27.23
CA SER A 19 2.15 13.30 -27.64
C SER A 19 2.35 12.32 -26.48
N VAL A 20 2.92 12.76 -25.35
CA VAL A 20 3.11 11.94 -24.15
C VAL A 20 1.80 11.76 -23.37
N ALA A 21 0.88 12.72 -23.47
CA ALA A 21 -0.38 12.69 -22.72
C ALA A 21 -1.38 11.63 -23.23
N LEU A 22 -1.25 11.18 -24.49
CA LEU A 22 -2.23 10.28 -25.12
C LEU A 22 -1.84 8.79 -24.99
N VAL A 23 -0.58 8.46 -24.73
CA VAL A 23 -0.09 7.06 -24.67
C VAL A 23 -0.33 6.40 -23.30
N GLY A 24 -0.57 7.19 -22.24
CA GLY A 24 -0.58 6.71 -20.86
C GLY A 24 -1.94 6.39 -20.24
N ARG A 25 -3.06 6.46 -20.96
CA ARG A 25 -4.41 6.30 -20.37
C ARG A 25 -5.21 5.20 -21.06
N SER A 26 -4.78 3.95 -20.83
CA SER A 26 -5.75 2.86 -20.74
C SER A 26 -6.56 3.07 -19.46
N THR A 27 -7.76 3.62 -19.59
CA THR A 27 -8.72 3.78 -18.48
C THR A 27 -9.62 2.56 -18.33
N VAL A 28 -9.17 1.38 -18.79
CA VAL A 28 -9.81 0.13 -18.39
C VAL A 28 -9.45 -0.06 -16.92
N ALA A 29 -10.34 0.39 -16.04
CA ALA A 29 -10.30 0.05 -14.65
C ALA A 29 -10.43 -1.47 -14.56
N ALA A 30 -9.29 -2.16 -14.47
CA ALA A 30 -9.27 -3.55 -14.11
C ALA A 30 -9.99 -3.65 -12.77
N GLU A 31 -11.04 -4.48 -12.71
CA GLU A 31 -11.71 -4.78 -11.46
C GLU A 31 -10.64 -5.27 -10.49
N ALA A 32 -10.36 -4.47 -9.46
CA ALA A 32 -9.27 -4.75 -8.56
C ALA A 32 -9.59 -6.09 -7.87
N ALA A 33 -8.73 -7.09 -8.09
CA ALA A 33 -8.85 -8.36 -7.40
C ALA A 33 -9.06 -8.09 -5.90
N PRO A 34 -9.94 -8.85 -5.23
CA PRO A 34 -10.24 -8.62 -3.81
C PRO A 34 -8.93 -8.62 -3.03
N LYS A 35 -8.63 -7.50 -2.38
CA LYS A 35 -7.40 -7.36 -1.59
C LYS A 35 -7.43 -8.39 -0.47
N ARG A 36 -6.42 -9.24 -0.39
CA ARG A 36 -6.28 -10.18 0.72
C ARG A 36 -5.98 -9.40 2.00
N ILE A 37 -6.97 -9.35 2.90
CA ILE A 37 -6.81 -8.75 4.23
C ILE A 37 -6.30 -9.82 5.19
N ARG A 38 -5.16 -9.57 5.82
CA ARG A 38 -4.62 -10.45 6.86
C ARG A 38 -5.33 -10.15 8.17
N LYS A 39 -6.03 -11.14 8.74
CA LYS A 39 -6.74 -10.98 10.02
C LYS A 39 -5.77 -11.11 11.18
N ALA A 40 -5.79 -10.16 12.11
CA ALA A 40 -5.01 -10.19 13.34
C ALA A 40 -5.90 -9.95 14.57
N ILE A 41 -5.40 -10.33 15.75
CA ILE A 41 -6.07 -10.14 17.04
C ILE A 41 -5.16 -9.43 18.04
N MET A 42 -5.73 -8.59 18.90
CA MET A 42 -5.01 -8.00 20.02
C MET A 42 -4.60 -9.08 21.02
N PHE A 43 -3.30 -9.26 21.26
CA PHE A 43 -2.84 -10.41 22.06
C PHE A 43 -3.42 -10.40 23.49
N ALA A 44 -3.60 -9.22 24.10
CA ALA A 44 -4.25 -9.09 25.41
C ALA A 44 -5.70 -9.56 25.46
N THR A 45 -6.42 -9.60 24.32
CA THR A 45 -7.82 -10.05 24.29
C THR A 45 -7.95 -11.56 24.15
N VAL A 46 -6.83 -12.29 24.08
CA VAL A 46 -6.81 -13.75 23.93
C VAL A 46 -7.09 -14.42 25.29
N GLY A 47 -8.38 -14.68 25.55
CA GLY A 47 -8.89 -15.23 26.80
C GLY A 47 -8.73 -16.75 26.98
N VAL A 48 -8.08 -17.46 26.05
CA VAL A 48 -7.81 -18.90 26.22
C VAL A 48 -6.67 -19.12 27.23
N PRO A 49 -6.78 -20.11 28.12
CA PRO A 49 -5.71 -20.46 29.06
C PRO A 49 -4.53 -21.10 28.32
N GLY A 50 -3.37 -21.14 28.98
CA GLY A 50 -2.16 -21.77 28.46
C GLY A 50 -0.99 -20.80 28.23
N THR A 51 0.13 -21.38 27.83
CA THR A 51 1.37 -20.68 27.49
C THR A 51 1.22 -19.81 26.25
N THR A 52 2.10 -18.82 26.09
CA THR A 52 2.17 -17.98 24.88
C THR A 52 2.22 -18.79 23.59
N LEU A 53 2.97 -19.90 23.58
CA LEU A 53 3.09 -20.77 22.41
C LEU A 53 1.77 -21.49 22.08
N GLU A 54 1.07 -22.00 23.09
CA GLU A 54 -0.25 -22.65 22.90
C GLU A 54 -1.27 -21.65 22.35
N LYS A 55 -1.30 -20.43 22.90
CA LYS A 55 -2.14 -19.35 22.37
C LYS A 55 -1.85 -19.10 20.89
N PHE A 56 -0.59 -19.00 20.48
CA PHE A 56 -0.24 -18.80 19.07
C PHE A 56 -0.64 -19.97 18.16
N LYS A 57 -0.51 -21.22 18.65
CA LYS A 57 -0.98 -22.40 17.89
C LYS A 57 -2.49 -22.34 17.66
N ILE A 58 -3.26 -22.06 18.71
CA ILE A 58 -4.71 -21.90 18.63
C ILE A 58 -5.08 -20.79 17.64
N LEU A 59 -4.43 -19.63 17.73
CA LEU A 59 -4.68 -18.50 16.82
C LEU A 59 -4.43 -18.85 15.35
N LYS A 60 -3.36 -19.60 15.07
CA LYS A 60 -3.07 -20.11 13.72
C LYS A 60 -4.12 -21.11 13.26
N GLU A 61 -4.53 -22.03 14.12
CA GLU A 61 -5.55 -23.05 13.83
C GLU A 61 -6.92 -22.44 13.50
N VAL A 62 -7.30 -21.35 14.18
CA VAL A 62 -8.57 -20.64 13.92
C VAL A 62 -8.46 -19.59 12.80
N GLY A 63 -7.30 -19.49 12.14
CA GLY A 63 -7.13 -18.70 10.92
C GLY A 63 -6.72 -17.23 11.10
N PHE A 64 -6.21 -16.83 12.27
CA PHE A 64 -5.51 -15.55 12.39
C PHE A 64 -4.14 -15.65 11.74
N GLU A 65 -3.77 -14.62 10.97
CA GLU A 65 -2.47 -14.49 10.32
C GLU A 65 -1.47 -13.68 11.15
N GLY A 66 -1.92 -13.01 12.21
CA GLY A 66 -1.06 -12.21 13.07
C GLY A 66 -1.69 -11.86 14.41
N VAL A 67 -0.88 -11.18 15.23
CA VAL A 67 -1.33 -10.57 16.49
C VAL A 67 -0.82 -9.13 16.55
N GLU A 68 -1.58 -8.28 17.21
CA GLU A 68 -1.07 -6.99 17.68
C GLU A 68 -0.30 -7.24 18.99
N PRO A 69 1.01 -6.98 19.03
CA PRO A 69 1.80 -7.10 20.25
C PRO A 69 1.37 -6.02 21.25
N MET A 70 1.56 -6.31 22.54
CA MET A 70 1.31 -5.34 23.58
C MET A 70 2.20 -4.12 23.38
N SER A 71 1.58 -2.94 23.21
CA SER A 71 2.30 -1.68 23.26
C SER A 71 2.55 -1.31 24.73
N HIS A 72 3.77 -0.85 25.02
CA HIS A 72 4.07 -0.25 26.32
C HIS A 72 3.51 1.17 26.30
N MET A 73 2.39 1.39 27.01
CA MET A 73 1.88 2.75 27.27
C MET A 73 2.78 3.52 28.24
N ASN A 74 3.77 2.87 28.85
CA ASN A 74 4.77 3.52 29.68
C ASN A 74 5.97 3.94 28.82
N GLN A 75 6.10 5.25 28.61
CA GLN A 75 7.16 5.89 27.81
C GLN A 75 8.11 6.68 28.73
N ASP A 76 8.39 6.13 29.91
CA ASP A 76 9.21 6.81 30.94
C ASP A 76 10.72 6.71 30.70
N GLU A 77 11.14 6.11 29.57
CA GLU A 77 12.53 6.07 29.09
C GLU A 77 12.85 7.26 28.16
#